data_AF-A0A3N5VJ68-F1
#
_entry.id   AF-A0A3N5VJ68-F1
#
_cell.length_a   1.000
_cell.length_b   1.000
_cell.length_c   1.000
_cell.angle_alpha   90.00
_cell.angle_beta   90.00
_cell.angle_gamma   90.00
#
_symmetry.space_group_name_H-M   'P 1'
#
loop_
_entity.id
_entity.type
_entity.pdbx_description
1 polymer ?
#
loop_
_entity_poly.entity_id
_entity_poly.type
_entity_poly.pdbx_seq_one_letter_code
_entity_poly.pdbx_strand_id
1 'polypeptide(L)'
;MKAPGCLNPVKFSTIGSGNTFGATFWTDGKREAPMLPDEPWLRKSPSEGALFWSDECEEIGQIDLYSAGSEKPEWKDLDYAVEPSEDDYAAALQSGLASTPKK
;
A
#
# COMPACT_ATOMS: atom_id res chain seq x y z
N MET A 1 9.19 3.46 0.68
CA MET A 1 8.80 3.53 -0.74
C MET A 1 8.93 4.96 -1.25
N LYS A 2 9.29 5.17 -2.51
CA LYS A 2 9.22 6.47 -3.18
C LYS A 2 8.02 6.47 -4.12
N ALA A 3 7.01 7.25 -3.78
CA ALA A 3 5.80 7.35 -4.58
C ALA A 3 6.00 8.33 -5.76
N PRO A 4 5.38 8.06 -6.92
CA PRO A 4 5.34 9.03 -8.00
C PRO A 4 4.65 10.32 -7.54
N GLY A 5 5.24 11.46 -7.88
CA GLY A 5 4.72 12.77 -7.49
C GLY A 5 4.99 13.18 -6.03
N CYS A 6 5.70 12.35 -5.25
CA CYS A 6 6.14 12.73 -3.90
C CYS A 6 7.63 13.08 -3.87
N LEU A 7 8.01 14.11 -3.12
CA LEU A 7 9.41 14.40 -2.80
C LEU A 7 9.92 13.49 -1.69
N ASN A 8 9.10 13.28 -0.66
CA ASN A 8 9.51 12.51 0.52
C ASN A 8 9.10 11.03 0.37
N PRO A 9 9.97 10.09 0.78
CA PRO A 9 9.58 8.70 0.93
C PRO A 9 8.46 8.52 1.96
N VAL A 10 7.67 7.47 1.77
CA VAL A 10 6.61 7.06 2.71
C VAL A 10 6.79 5.60 3.12
N LYS A 11 6.30 5.26 4.32
CA LYS A 11 6.22 3.88 4.82
C LYS A 11 4.87 3.26 4.48
N PHE A 12 4.88 1.97 4.16
CA PHE A 12 3.67 1.17 4.03
C PHE A 12 3.59 0.22 5.21
N SER A 13 2.45 0.18 5.89
CA SER A 13 2.12 -0.95 6.75
C SER A 13 1.72 -2.13 5.88
N THR A 14 2.31 -3.29 6.14
CA THR A 14 1.99 -4.55 5.46
C THR A 14 1.87 -5.65 6.51
N ILE A 15 1.33 -6.78 6.10
CA ILE A 15 1.12 -7.94 6.95
C ILE A 15 2.46 -8.68 7.08
N GLY A 16 3.02 -8.69 8.28
CA GLY A 16 4.27 -9.43 8.57
C GLY A 16 4.11 -10.95 8.48
N SER A 17 2.92 -11.46 8.75
CA SER A 17 2.57 -12.88 8.59
C SER A 17 1.05 -13.04 8.53
N GLY A 18 0.52 -13.49 7.40
CA GLY A 18 -0.89 -13.82 7.24
C GLY A 18 -1.10 -15.33 7.14
N ASN A 19 -2.20 -15.85 7.70
CA ASN A 19 -2.55 -17.27 7.58
C ASN A 19 -3.89 -17.43 6.84
N THR A 20 -4.11 -18.63 6.29
CA THR A 20 -5.34 -18.97 5.56
C THR A 20 -6.26 -19.85 6.39
N PHE A 21 -6.18 -19.80 7.72
CA PHE A 21 -7.05 -20.60 8.57
C PHE A 21 -8.50 -20.14 8.40
N GLY A 22 -9.41 -21.10 8.21
CA GLY A 22 -10.82 -20.81 7.90
C GLY A 22 -11.06 -20.27 6.49
N ALA A 23 -10.09 -20.37 5.58
CA ALA A 23 -10.29 -19.91 4.21
C ALA A 23 -11.30 -20.79 3.45
N THR A 24 -12.17 -20.15 2.69
CA THR A 24 -13.07 -20.80 1.73
C THR A 24 -12.44 -20.74 0.33
N PHE A 25 -12.38 -21.89 -0.32
CA PHE A 25 -11.89 -22.03 -1.69
C PHE A 25 -13.08 -22.32 -2.61
N TRP A 26 -13.24 -21.49 -3.62
CA TRP A 26 -14.32 -21.58 -4.59
C TRP A 26 -13.83 -22.31 -5.84
N THR A 27 -14.75 -22.90 -6.59
CA THR A 27 -14.44 -23.73 -7.77
C THR A 27 -13.80 -22.95 -8.92
N ASP A 28 -13.94 -21.63 -8.93
CA ASP A 28 -13.34 -20.70 -9.90
C ASP A 28 -11.91 -20.28 -9.53
N GLY A 29 -11.39 -20.77 -8.39
CA GLY A 29 -10.06 -20.42 -7.87
C GLY A 29 -10.06 -19.22 -6.92
N LYS A 30 -11.22 -18.59 -6.64
CA LYS A 30 -11.31 -17.55 -5.62
C LYS A 30 -10.99 -18.14 -4.24
N ARG A 31 -10.24 -17.39 -3.44
CA ARG A 31 -9.96 -17.71 -2.03
C ARG A 31 -10.42 -16.57 -1.15
N GLU A 32 -11.29 -16.86 -0.20
CA GLU A 32 -11.70 -15.93 0.85
C GLU A 32 -11.06 -16.36 2.16
N ALA A 33 -10.09 -15.60 2.66
CA ALA A 33 -9.32 -15.93 3.86
C ALA A 33 -9.54 -14.82 4.92
N PRO A 34 -10.42 -15.01 5.92
CA PRO A 34 -10.80 -13.96 6.86
C PRO A 34 -9.66 -13.48 7.77
N MET A 35 -8.61 -14.30 7.90
CA MET A 35 -7.41 -14.00 8.70
C MET A 35 -6.24 -13.47 7.84
N LEU A 36 -6.47 -13.21 6.56
CA LEU A 36 -5.53 -12.56 5.64
C LEU A 36 -6.24 -11.31 5.07
N PRO A 37 -6.21 -10.18 5.80
CA PRO A 37 -6.84 -8.96 5.34
C PRO A 37 -6.23 -8.50 4.02
N ASP A 38 -7.06 -7.86 3.19
CA ASP A 38 -6.58 -7.17 2.00
C ASP A 38 -6.15 -5.75 2.39
N GLU A 39 -5.18 -5.22 1.66
CA GLU A 39 -4.64 -3.88 1.88
C GLU A 39 -4.93 -3.04 0.63
N PRO A 40 -5.40 -1.78 0.78
CA PRO A 40 -5.74 -0.97 -0.37
C PRO A 40 -4.50 -0.71 -1.24
N TRP A 41 -4.68 -0.91 -2.55
CA TRP A 41 -3.61 -0.71 -3.55
C TRP A 41 -3.36 0.76 -3.83
N LEU A 42 -4.43 1.56 -3.86
CA LEU A 42 -4.35 3.01 -3.95
C LEU A 42 -4.06 3.58 -2.57
N ARG A 43 -3.07 4.46 -2.49
CA ARG A 43 -2.59 5.05 -1.24
C ARG A 43 -2.44 6.56 -1.41
N LYS A 44 -2.39 7.28 -0.29
CA LYS A 44 -2.19 8.73 -0.24
C LYS A 44 -1.00 9.11 0.63
N SER A 45 -0.21 10.07 0.16
CA SER A 45 0.84 10.70 0.98
C SER A 45 0.17 11.67 1.97
N PRO A 46 0.37 11.53 3.29
CA PRO A 46 -0.21 12.46 4.25
C PRO A 46 0.42 13.86 4.19
N SER A 47 1.70 13.95 3.82
CA SER A 47 2.42 15.22 3.75
C SER A 47 2.11 16.01 2.47
N GLU A 48 1.94 15.31 1.35
CA GLU A 48 1.82 15.93 0.02
C GLU A 48 0.42 15.82 -0.59
N GLY A 49 -0.44 14.96 -0.02
CA GLY A 49 -1.80 14.73 -0.51
C GLY A 49 -1.88 13.97 -1.85
N ALA A 50 -0.73 13.58 -2.41
CA ALA A 50 -0.66 12.87 -3.68
C ALA A 50 -1.22 11.45 -3.57
N LEU A 51 -2.01 11.07 -4.58
CA LEU A 51 -2.55 9.72 -4.76
C LEU A 51 -1.66 8.92 -5.69
N PHE A 52 -1.38 7.67 -5.33
CA PHE A 52 -0.50 6.79 -6.09
C PHE A 52 -0.86 5.32 -5.91
N TRP A 53 -0.55 4.51 -6.92
CA TRP A 53 -0.65 3.06 -6.85
C TRP A 53 0.60 2.47 -6.18
N SER A 54 0.40 1.51 -5.30
CA SER A 54 1.49 0.90 -4.52
C SER A 54 2.52 0.16 -5.39
N ASP A 55 2.10 -0.39 -6.53
CA ASP A 55 2.94 -1.10 -7.51
C ASP A 55 3.75 -0.16 -8.43
N GLU A 56 3.41 1.13 -8.47
CA GLU A 56 4.15 2.16 -9.19
C GLU A 56 5.24 2.82 -8.32
N CYS A 57 5.31 2.46 -7.05
CA CYS A 57 6.29 3.00 -6.12
C CYS A 57 7.65 2.30 -6.23
N GLU A 58 8.73 3.08 -6.17
CA GLU A 58 10.09 2.53 -6.07
C GLU A 58 10.37 2.05 -4.65
N GLU A 59 10.85 0.82 -4.50
CA GLU A 59 11.27 0.28 -3.21
C GLU A 59 12.63 0.83 -2.80
N ILE A 60 12.64 1.68 -1.76
CA ILE A 60 13.88 2.22 -1.16
C ILE A 60 14.47 1.26 -0.11
N GLY A 61 13.63 0.38 0.45
CA GLY A 61 14.02 -0.59 1.45
C GLY A 61 12.82 -1.16 2.20
N GLN A 62 13.11 -2.16 3.04
CA GLN A 62 12.13 -2.92 3.80
C GLN A 62 12.50 -2.98 5.28
N ILE A 63 11.50 -2.87 6.14
CA ILE A 63 11.63 -3.09 7.58
C ILE A 63 11.12 -4.50 7.87
N ASP A 64 12.00 -5.35 8.38
CA ASP A 64 11.68 -6.72 8.77
C ASP A 64 11.41 -6.77 10.28
N LEU A 65 10.19 -7.19 10.65
CA LEU A 65 9.74 -7.31 12.03
C LEU A 65 10.51 -8.37 12.84
N TYR A 66 11.13 -9.34 12.16
CA TYR A 66 11.86 -10.44 12.79
C TYR A 66 13.38 -10.19 12.86
N SER A 67 13.87 -9.09 12.26
CA SER A 67 15.28 -8.75 12.21
C SER A 67 15.57 -7.43 12.94
N ALA A 68 16.24 -7.53 14.09
CA ALA A 68 16.64 -6.37 14.87
C ALA A 68 17.61 -5.49 14.07
N GLY A 69 17.29 -4.19 13.95
CA GLY A 69 18.10 -3.21 13.22
C GLY A 69 17.77 -3.10 11.72
N SER A 70 16.69 -3.73 11.25
CA SER A 70 16.21 -3.56 9.87
C SER A 70 15.72 -2.12 9.58
N GLU A 71 15.23 -1.41 10.59
CA GLU A 71 14.82 0.00 10.48
C GLU A 71 16.02 0.95 10.60
N LYS A 72 16.31 1.69 9.52
CA LYS A 72 17.34 2.74 9.53
C LYS A 72 16.88 3.98 10.31
N PRO A 73 17.78 4.72 10.97
CA PRO A 73 17.43 5.95 11.68
C PRO A 73 16.69 6.97 10.81
N GLU A 74 17.07 7.12 9.54
CA GLU A 74 16.43 8.03 8.58
C GLU A 74 14.97 7.65 8.24
N TRP A 75 14.51 6.44 8.57
CA TRP A 75 13.16 5.96 8.28
C TRP A 75 12.17 6.14 9.44
N LYS A 76 12.67 6.44 10.64
CA LYS A 76 11.84 6.56 11.84
C LYS A 76 10.82 7.68 11.71
N ASP A 77 11.27 8.81 11.18
CA ASP A 77 10.48 10.04 11.07
C ASP A 77 9.67 10.12 9.76
N LEU A 78 9.74 9.10 8.89
CA LEU A 78 8.89 9.04 7.70
C LEU A 78 7.44 8.78 8.08
N ASP A 79 6.53 9.41 7.35
CA ASP A 79 5.10 9.17 7.52
C ASP A 79 4.65 7.86 6.86
N TYR A 80 3.58 7.29 7.41
CA TYR A 80 2.89 6.16 6.77
C TYR A 80 1.91 6.67 5.71
N ALA A 81 1.90 6.01 4.56
CA ALA A 81 0.87 6.26 3.56
C ALA A 81 -0.50 5.86 4.11
N VAL A 82 -1.48 6.72 3.88
CA VAL A 82 -2.83 6.56 4.42
C VAL A 82 -3.80 6.03 3.36
N GLU A 83 -4.92 5.51 3.83
CA GLU A 83 -6.03 5.13 2.96
C GLU A 83 -6.68 6.38 2.34
N PRO A 84 -6.95 6.39 1.03
CA PRO A 84 -7.68 7.49 0.38
C PRO A 84 -9.11 7.64 0.93
N SER A 85 -9.61 8.87 1.03
CA SER A 85 -11.02 9.12 1.34
C SER A 85 -11.93 8.93 0.12
N GLU A 86 -13.25 8.94 0.32
CA GLU A 86 -14.22 8.91 -0.79
C GLU A 86 -14.00 10.05 -1.81
N ASP A 87 -13.70 11.26 -1.33
CA ASP A 87 -13.41 12.41 -2.19
C ASP A 87 -12.12 12.21 -2.99
N ASP A 88 -11.11 11.56 -2.40
CA ASP A 88 -9.86 11.23 -3.08
C ASP A 88 -10.10 10.27 -4.24
N TYR A 89 -10.98 9.27 -4.06
CA TYR A 89 -11.38 8.38 -5.16
C TYR A 89 -12.08 9.13 -6.29
N ALA A 90 -12.98 10.07 -5.95
CA ALA A 90 -13.62 10.92 -6.96
C ALA A 90 -12.60 11.77 -7.73
N ALA A 91 -11.60 12.32 -7.04
CA ALA A 91 -10.51 13.07 -7.67
C ALA A 91 -9.60 12.19 -8.54
N ALA A 92 -9.31 10.94 -8.11
CA ALA A 92 -8.55 9.96 -8.89
C ALA A 92 -9.24 9.60 -10.21
N LEU A 93 -10.57 9.46 -10.19
CA LEU A 93 -11.36 9.20 -11.40
C LEU A 93 -11.32 10.40 -12.36
N GLN A 94 -11.47 11.62 -11.85
CA GLN A 94 -11.46 12.84 -12.67
C GLN A 94 -10.08 13.13 -13.28
N SER A 95 -9.01 12.85 -12.55
CA SER A 95 -7.62 13.07 -13.01
C SER A 95 -7.12 12.00 -13.98
N GLY A 96 -7.90 10.94 -14.21
CA GLY A 96 -7.52 9.83 -15.07
C GLY A 96 -6.52 8.85 -14.46
N LEU A 97 -6.24 8.95 -13.15
CA LEU A 97 -5.36 8.03 -12.42
C LEU A 97 -5.87 6.58 -12.48
N ALA A 98 -7.19 6.40 -12.58
CA ALA A 98 -7.86 5.11 -12.74
C ALA A 98 -8.20 4.75 -14.21
N SER A 99 -7.74 5.53 -15.20
CA SER A 99 -8.07 5.34 -16.62
C SER A 99 -7.10 4.43 -17.38
N THR A 100 -6.11 3.84 -16.70
CA THR A 100 -5.18 2.91 -17.32
C THR A 100 -5.70 1.48 -17.21
N PRO A 101 -6.11 0.83 -18.33
CA PRO A 101 -6.22 -0.62 -18.37
C PRO A 101 -4.79 -1.18 -18.43
N LYS A 102 -4.14 -1.34 -17.27
CA LYS A 102 -2.92 -2.16 -17.20
C LYS A 102 -3.36 -3.63 -17.02
N LYS A 103 -2.75 -4.47 -17.86
CA LYS A 103 -3.10 -5.86 -18.20
C LYS A 103 -3.13 -6.82 -17.01
#